data_AF-A0A937CFU2-F1
#
_entry.id   AF-A0A937CFU2-F1
#
_cell.length_a   1.000
_cell.length_b   1.000
_cell.length_c   1.000
_cell.angle_alpha   90.00
_cell.angle_beta   90.00
_cell.angle_gamma   90.00
#
_symmetry.space_group_name_H-M   'P 1'
#
loop_
_entity.id
_entity.type
_entity.pdbx_description
1 polymer ?
#
loop_
_entity_poly.entity_id
_entity_poly.type
_entity_poly.pdbx_seq_one_letter_code
_entity_poly.pdbx_strand_id
1 'polypeptide(L)'
;MITVSILKWLINFYKIHKDIEISSQNLISIDTLDNPGWGINIDVKGTCLEAVILKESDINNSDDNWYVYKIRNSIYDAVGDPLKLEFLLLRFMEIFQKYNSNLKEEGTSPDKNINWLMSWYASHCNGNWEHMYGVTINTIDNPGWRVRIDLAETKLENLSIDRQTYETSETDWYTFIIKDKKFDAAGDPSKLEILIESFRVIVKKELINL
;
A
#
# COMPACT_ATOMS: atom_id res chain seq x y z
N MET A 1 7.21 24.07 -7.33
CA MET A 1 6.76 22.90 -6.56
C MET A 1 7.28 21.68 -7.29
N ILE A 2 8.14 20.87 -6.67
CA ILE A 2 8.57 19.59 -7.26
C ILE A 2 7.42 18.61 -7.01
N THR A 3 7.01 17.88 -8.04
CA THR A 3 5.98 16.84 -7.92
C THR A 3 6.64 15.46 -7.81
N VAL A 4 6.21 14.67 -6.83
CA VAL A 4 6.61 13.27 -6.65
C VAL A 4 5.37 12.39 -6.68
N SER A 5 5.44 11.16 -7.17
CA SER A 5 4.30 10.25 -7.05
C SER A 5 4.13 9.84 -5.58
N ILE A 6 2.89 9.64 -5.13
CA ILE A 6 2.62 9.27 -3.74
C ILE A 6 3.33 7.98 -3.33
N LEU A 7 3.50 7.05 -4.27
CA LEU A 7 4.21 5.80 -4.04
C LEU A 7 5.70 6.01 -3.78
N LYS A 8 6.34 6.88 -4.58
CA LYS A 8 7.75 7.24 -4.37
C LYS A 8 7.96 8.00 -3.07
N TRP A 9 7.01 8.86 -2.70
CA TRP A 9 7.04 9.53 -1.42
C TRP A 9 6.94 8.54 -0.26
N LEU A 10 6.01 7.58 -0.31
CA LEU A 10 5.84 6.54 0.72
C LEU A 10 7.09 5.64 0.85
N ILE A 11 7.69 5.25 -0.28
CA ILE A 11 8.96 4.51 -0.30
C ILE A 11 10.06 5.30 0.40
N ASN A 12 10.17 6.60 0.12
CA ASN A 12 11.18 7.44 0.75
C ASN A 12 10.92 7.64 2.24
N PHE A 13 9.65 7.83 2.62
CA PHE A 13 9.23 7.86 4.03
C PHE A 13 9.67 6.59 4.75
N TYR A 14 9.38 5.40 4.20
CA TYR A 14 9.82 4.14 4.78
C TYR A 14 11.35 4.07 4.92
N LYS A 15 12.09 4.37 3.86
CA LYS A 15 13.56 4.31 3.86
C LYS A 15 14.21 5.17 4.94
N ILE A 16 13.63 6.32 5.26
CA ILE A 16 14.14 7.24 6.28
C ILE A 16 13.83 6.73 7.69
N HIS A 17 12.66 6.13 7.90
CA HIS A 17 12.13 5.83 9.24
C HIS A 17 12.19 4.34 9.63
N LYS A 18 12.55 3.43 8.71
CA LYS A 18 12.60 1.97 8.93
C LYS A 18 13.52 1.51 10.08
N ASP A 19 14.51 2.33 10.45
CA ASP A 19 15.51 1.99 11.48
C ASP A 19 15.22 2.71 12.81
N ILE A 20 14.09 3.44 12.90
CA ILE A 20 13.69 4.20 14.08
C ILE A 20 12.96 3.26 15.04
N GLU A 21 13.65 2.91 16.13
CA GLU A 21 13.22 2.05 17.23
C GLU A 21 12.81 0.60 16.85
N ILE A 22 13.35 -0.36 17.61
CA ILE A 22 13.34 -1.81 17.34
C ILE A 22 11.94 -2.46 17.49
N SER A 23 10.87 -1.71 17.78
CA SER A 23 9.64 -2.29 18.34
C SER A 23 8.53 -2.69 17.36
N SER A 24 8.53 -2.24 16.10
CA SER A 24 7.46 -2.58 15.15
C SER A 24 7.99 -3.30 13.92
N GLN A 25 7.69 -4.59 13.82
CA GLN A 25 8.03 -5.46 12.68
C GLN A 25 7.38 -5.02 11.36
N ASN A 26 6.32 -4.20 11.44
CA ASN A 26 5.56 -3.67 10.31
C ASN A 26 5.32 -2.14 10.48
N LEU A 27 6.27 -1.30 10.05
CA LEU A 27 6.12 0.17 10.08
C LEU A 27 4.88 0.63 9.29
N ILE A 28 4.63 0.02 8.14
CA ILE A 28 3.51 0.36 7.25
C ILE A 28 2.76 -0.93 6.93
N SER A 29 1.45 -0.93 7.18
CA SER A 29 0.50 -1.97 6.80
C SER A 29 -0.61 -1.34 5.98
N ILE A 30 -0.91 -1.94 4.82
CA ILE A 30 -2.05 -1.55 3.99
C ILE A 30 -2.78 -2.82 3.63
N ASP A 31 -4.02 -2.94 4.07
CA ASP A 31 -4.79 -4.18 3.96
C ASP A 31 -6.21 -3.85 3.47
N THR A 32 -6.85 -4.77 2.77
CA THR A 32 -8.27 -4.64 2.41
C THR A 32 -9.16 -4.99 3.60
N LEU A 33 -10.36 -4.41 3.62
CA LEU A 33 -11.35 -4.57 4.70
C LEU A 33 -12.46 -5.55 4.30
N ASP A 34 -13.09 -6.18 5.30
CA ASP A 34 -14.24 -7.08 5.09
C ASP A 34 -15.43 -6.37 4.44
N ASN A 35 -15.69 -5.11 4.82
CA ASN A 35 -16.55 -4.23 4.04
C ASN A 35 -15.67 -3.55 3.00
N PRO A 36 -16.03 -3.54 1.70
CA PRO A 36 -15.13 -3.12 0.63
C PRO A 36 -14.40 -1.83 0.96
N GLY A 37 -13.07 -1.89 0.96
CA GLY A 37 -12.27 -0.77 1.39
C GLY A 37 -10.82 -1.10 1.67
N TRP A 38 -10.09 -0.05 2.03
CA TRP A 38 -8.68 -0.09 2.40
C TRP A 38 -8.52 0.36 3.84
N GLY A 39 -7.69 -0.34 4.59
CA GLY A 39 -7.11 0.08 5.86
C GLY A 39 -5.64 0.42 5.67
N ILE A 40 -5.18 1.45 6.37
CA ILE A 40 -3.78 1.87 6.43
C ILE A 40 -3.42 2.07 7.89
N ASN A 41 -2.36 1.40 8.30
CA ASN A 41 -1.72 1.58 9.59
C ASN A 41 -0.27 1.98 9.37
N ILE A 42 0.14 3.14 9.86
CA ILE A 42 1.53 3.60 9.80
C ILE A 42 1.97 3.94 11.22
N ASP A 43 2.98 3.22 11.70
CA ASP A 43 3.68 3.59 12.93
C ASP A 43 4.50 4.87 12.65
N VAL A 44 4.20 5.91 13.42
CA VAL A 44 4.80 7.23 13.29
C VAL A 44 5.68 7.58 14.49
N LYS A 45 6.05 6.59 15.31
CA LYS A 45 6.97 6.75 16.43
C LYS A 45 8.35 7.20 15.96
N GLY A 46 8.98 8.08 16.72
CA GLY A 46 10.25 8.74 16.36
C GLY A 46 10.16 9.65 15.13
N THR A 47 8.96 9.95 14.65
CA THR A 47 8.73 10.96 13.61
C THR A 47 8.15 12.25 14.19
N CYS A 48 8.00 13.29 13.37
CA CYS A 48 7.34 14.54 13.77
C CYS A 48 5.86 14.37 14.19
N LEU A 49 5.24 13.21 13.92
CA LEU A 49 3.86 12.90 14.29
C LEU A 49 3.74 12.07 15.57
N GLU A 50 4.84 11.66 16.22
CA GLU A 50 4.81 10.74 17.38
C GLU A 50 3.87 11.20 18.50
N ALA A 51 3.93 12.49 18.85
CA ALA A 51 3.12 13.11 19.91
C ALA A 51 1.83 13.77 19.39
N VAL A 52 1.56 13.68 18.08
CA VAL A 52 0.36 14.29 17.49
C VAL A 52 -0.86 13.44 17.83
N ILE A 53 -1.93 14.12 18.25
CA ILE A 53 -3.26 13.53 18.39
C ILE A 53 -4.19 14.23 17.40
N LEU A 54 -4.63 13.51 16.39
CA LEU A 54 -5.60 13.97 15.42
C LEU A 54 -6.88 13.16 15.62
N LYS A 55 -7.95 13.85 16.03
CA LYS A 55 -9.29 13.25 16.19
C LYS A 55 -9.82 12.81 14.82
N GLU A 56 -10.67 11.79 14.84
CA GLU A 56 -11.29 11.20 13.65
C GLU A 56 -11.93 12.27 12.77
N SER A 57 -11.50 12.32 11.51
CA SER A 57 -12.22 13.01 10.45
C SER A 57 -13.19 12.02 9.81
N ASP A 58 -14.37 11.88 10.39
CA ASP A 58 -15.44 11.08 9.77
C ASP A 58 -16.07 11.89 8.63
N ILE A 59 -15.87 11.42 7.40
CA ILE A 59 -16.48 12.01 6.21
C ILE A 59 -17.18 10.89 5.45
N ASN A 60 -18.50 10.88 5.55
CA ASN A 60 -19.39 10.02 4.79
C ASN A 60 -20.24 10.88 3.85
N ASN A 61 -19.93 10.84 2.55
CA ASN A 61 -20.68 11.57 1.52
C ASN A 61 -21.73 10.68 0.83
N SER A 62 -21.67 9.36 1.02
CA SER A 62 -22.60 8.33 0.54
C SER A 62 -22.09 6.94 0.97
N ASP A 63 -22.92 5.91 0.81
CA ASP A 63 -22.56 4.50 1.06
C ASP A 63 -21.27 4.07 0.32
N ASP A 64 -20.99 4.65 -0.86
CA ASP A 64 -19.81 4.34 -1.69
C ASP A 64 -18.72 5.44 -1.68
N ASN A 65 -18.79 6.39 -0.75
CA ASN A 65 -17.81 7.48 -0.65
C ASN A 65 -17.58 7.88 0.81
N TRP A 66 -16.78 7.07 1.48
CA TRP A 66 -16.51 7.21 2.91
C TRP A 66 -15.03 7.05 3.20
N TYR A 67 -14.56 7.79 4.20
CA TYR A 67 -13.23 7.61 4.76
C TYR A 67 -13.16 8.17 6.18
N VAL A 68 -12.24 7.59 6.95
CA VAL A 68 -11.87 8.06 8.28
C VAL A 68 -10.36 8.00 8.38
N TYR A 69 -9.74 9.00 9.00
CA TYR A 69 -8.36 8.90 9.44
C TYR A 69 -8.18 9.58 10.79
N LYS A 70 -7.21 9.10 11.56
CA LYS A 70 -6.83 9.62 12.87
C LYS A 70 -5.35 9.41 13.13
N ILE A 71 -4.83 10.16 14.10
CA ILE A 71 -3.52 9.88 14.69
C ILE A 71 -3.71 9.74 16.19
N ARG A 72 -3.35 8.58 16.74
CA ARG A 72 -3.41 8.34 18.19
C ARG A 72 -2.40 7.25 18.54
N ASN A 73 -1.77 7.37 19.72
CA ASN A 73 -0.79 6.40 20.21
C ASN A 73 0.35 6.16 19.20
N SER A 74 0.81 7.22 18.55
CA SER A 74 1.89 7.18 17.53
C SER A 74 1.56 6.29 16.33
N ILE A 75 0.28 6.15 15.99
CA ILE A 75 -0.20 5.43 14.81
C ILE A 75 -1.07 6.37 13.99
N TYR A 76 -0.76 6.50 12.70
CA TYR A 76 -1.72 6.97 11.70
C TYR A 76 -2.59 5.78 11.27
N ASP A 77 -3.87 5.88 11.58
CA ASP A 77 -4.87 4.84 11.31
C ASP A 77 -5.93 5.44 10.38
N ALA A 78 -6.12 4.82 9.23
CA ALA A 78 -6.99 5.33 8.19
C ALA A 78 -7.74 4.20 7.48
N VAL A 79 -9.02 4.43 7.21
CA VAL A 79 -9.88 3.51 6.49
C VAL A 79 -10.70 4.28 5.44
N GLY A 80 -11.08 3.61 4.36
CA GLY A 80 -11.94 4.21 3.34
C GLY A 80 -12.42 3.20 2.32
N ASP A 81 -13.36 3.64 1.49
CA ASP A 81 -13.95 2.81 0.42
C ASP A 81 -12.90 2.30 -0.60
N PRO A 82 -13.27 1.39 -1.52
CA PRO A 82 -12.34 0.74 -2.44
C PRO A 82 -11.51 1.68 -3.33
N LEU A 83 -11.92 2.94 -3.47
CA LEU A 83 -11.25 3.96 -4.29
C LEU A 83 -10.49 5.01 -3.45
N LYS A 84 -10.29 4.78 -2.13
CA LYS A 84 -9.65 5.75 -1.22
C LYS A 84 -8.19 5.53 -0.89
N LEU A 85 -7.56 4.42 -1.30
CA LEU A 85 -6.15 4.16 -0.93
C LEU A 85 -5.21 5.34 -1.25
N GLU A 86 -5.26 5.87 -2.48
CA GLU A 86 -4.44 7.02 -2.86
C GLU A 86 -4.77 8.25 -2.00
N PHE A 87 -6.05 8.54 -1.80
CA PHE A 87 -6.50 9.67 -0.99
C PHE A 87 -5.99 9.58 0.46
N LEU A 88 -6.08 8.41 1.09
CA LEU A 88 -5.64 8.20 2.47
C LEU A 88 -4.12 8.34 2.61
N LEU A 89 -3.34 7.89 1.62
CA LEU A 89 -1.90 8.11 1.57
C LEU A 89 -1.55 9.60 1.39
N LEU A 90 -2.30 10.31 0.53
CA LEU A 90 -2.13 11.75 0.35
C LEU A 90 -2.41 12.52 1.65
N ARG A 91 -3.44 12.14 2.41
CA ARG A 91 -3.73 12.75 3.71
C ARG A 91 -2.60 12.55 4.71
N PHE A 92 -2.04 11.34 4.76
CA PHE A 92 -0.87 11.08 5.58
C PHE A 92 0.30 12.00 5.20
N MET A 93 0.60 12.10 3.91
CA MET A 93 1.67 12.95 3.40
C MET A 93 1.46 14.42 3.77
N GLU A 94 0.28 14.98 3.52
CA GLU A 94 -0.05 16.38 3.81
C GLU A 94 0.10 16.68 5.31
N ILE A 95 -0.37 15.77 6.17
CA ILE A 95 -0.23 15.92 7.62
C ILE A 95 1.26 15.87 8.00
N PHE A 96 2.01 14.90 7.49
CA PHE A 96 3.43 14.78 7.77
C PHE A 96 4.22 16.04 7.38
N GLN A 97 4.01 16.55 6.16
CA GLN A 97 4.66 17.78 5.69
C GLN A 97 4.29 19.00 6.55
N LYS A 98 3.01 19.13 6.93
CA LYS A 98 2.53 20.22 7.79
C LYS A 98 3.22 20.25 9.15
N TYR A 99 3.49 19.10 9.76
CA TYR A 99 4.14 19.01 11.07
C TYR A 99 5.68 18.95 10.99
N ASN A 100 6.24 18.73 9.80
CA ASN A 100 7.67 18.75 9.57
C ASN A 100 8.09 20.06 8.89
N SER A 101 8.10 21.16 9.65
CA SER A 101 8.36 22.53 9.15
C SER A 101 9.70 22.72 8.44
N ASN A 102 10.61 21.74 8.52
CA ASN A 102 11.92 21.76 7.86
C ASN A 102 11.91 21.09 6.47
N LEU A 103 10.84 20.36 6.12
CA LEU A 103 10.69 19.79 4.79
C LEU A 103 10.18 20.84 3.82
N LYS A 104 10.70 20.82 2.59
CA LYS A 104 10.10 21.56 1.49
C LYS A 104 8.77 20.90 1.16
N GLU A 105 7.71 21.69 1.04
CA GLU A 105 6.42 21.19 0.55
C GLU A 105 6.60 20.59 -0.85
N GLU A 106 6.24 19.32 -0.97
CA GLU A 106 6.23 18.59 -2.23
C GLU A 106 4.80 18.44 -2.69
N GLY A 107 4.54 18.82 -3.95
CA GLY A 107 3.28 18.47 -4.58
C GLY A 107 3.28 16.99 -4.93
N THR A 108 2.10 16.40 -5.11
CA THR A 108 1.99 15.01 -5.57
C THR A 108 1.37 14.96 -6.95
N SER A 109 1.62 13.86 -7.65
CA SER A 109 0.85 13.45 -8.81
C SER A 109 0.18 12.11 -8.55
N PRO A 110 -0.98 11.86 -9.18
CA PRO A 110 -1.59 10.53 -9.17
C PRO A 110 -0.59 9.44 -9.57
N ASP A 111 -0.55 8.35 -8.82
CA ASP A 111 0.32 7.22 -9.10
C ASP A 111 -0.42 6.16 -9.93
N LYS A 112 0.14 5.81 -11.10
CA LYS A 112 -0.48 4.86 -12.03
C LYS A 112 -0.71 3.48 -11.39
N ASN A 113 0.21 3.05 -10.52
CA ASN A 113 0.21 1.70 -9.96
C ASN A 113 -0.80 1.62 -8.82
N ILE A 114 -0.87 2.64 -7.96
CA ILE A 114 -1.90 2.73 -6.91
C ILE A 114 -3.30 2.87 -7.53
N ASN A 115 -3.48 3.75 -8.51
CA ASN A 115 -4.76 3.91 -9.20
C ASN A 115 -5.24 2.61 -9.87
N TRP A 116 -4.32 1.92 -10.54
CA TRP A 116 -4.64 0.64 -11.15
C TRP A 116 -4.99 -0.42 -10.10
N LEU A 117 -4.25 -0.50 -8.99
CA LEU A 117 -4.48 -1.49 -7.95
C LEU A 117 -5.82 -1.28 -7.24
N MET A 118 -6.18 -0.03 -6.90
CA MET A 118 -7.50 0.32 -6.37
C MET A 118 -8.61 -0.10 -7.33
N SER A 119 -8.46 0.24 -8.62
CA SER A 119 -9.45 -0.11 -9.64
C SER A 119 -9.59 -1.63 -9.80
N TRP A 120 -8.46 -2.35 -9.76
CA TRP A 120 -8.45 -3.81 -9.82
C TRP A 120 -9.19 -4.41 -8.62
N TYR A 121 -8.87 -3.99 -7.40
CA TYR A 121 -9.55 -4.45 -6.19
C TYR A 121 -11.06 -4.14 -6.22
N ALA A 122 -11.42 -2.89 -6.52
CA ALA A 122 -12.82 -2.47 -6.62
C ALA A 122 -13.61 -3.28 -7.65
N SER A 123 -12.97 -3.68 -8.76
CA SER A 123 -13.63 -4.51 -9.78
C SER A 123 -13.91 -5.96 -9.35
N HIS A 124 -13.25 -6.44 -8.29
CA HIS A 124 -13.49 -7.77 -7.72
C HIS A 124 -14.44 -7.73 -6.51
N CYS A 125 -14.64 -6.57 -5.88
CA CYS A 125 -15.62 -6.39 -4.82
C CYS A 125 -17.03 -6.63 -5.39
N ASN A 126 -17.70 -7.68 -4.91
CA ASN A 126 -18.97 -8.15 -5.48
C ASN A 126 -19.97 -8.62 -4.42
N GLY A 127 -19.72 -8.32 -3.15
CA GLY A 127 -20.52 -8.76 -2.01
C GLY A 127 -20.04 -10.07 -1.37
N ASN A 128 -19.09 -10.78 -1.99
CA ASN A 128 -18.52 -12.03 -1.45
C ASN A 128 -17.00 -12.00 -1.43
N TRP A 129 -16.37 -11.51 -2.49
CA TRP A 129 -14.93 -11.60 -2.67
C TRP A 129 -14.17 -10.87 -1.55
N GLU A 130 -14.60 -9.67 -1.21
CA GLU A 130 -14.03 -8.81 -0.16
C GLU A 130 -14.07 -9.43 1.25
N HIS A 131 -14.98 -10.37 1.50
CA HIS A 131 -15.12 -11.04 2.79
C HIS A 131 -14.13 -12.20 2.96
N MET A 132 -13.53 -12.69 1.87
CA MET A 132 -12.72 -13.91 1.84
C MET A 132 -11.31 -13.69 1.32
N TYR A 133 -11.12 -12.65 0.51
CA TYR A 133 -9.93 -12.42 -0.30
C TYR A 133 -9.55 -10.94 -0.26
N GLY A 134 -8.29 -10.65 -0.51
CA GLY A 134 -7.81 -9.29 -0.37
C GLY A 134 -6.46 -8.97 -0.98
N VAL A 135 -6.01 -7.77 -0.64
CA VAL A 135 -4.69 -7.24 -0.95
C VAL A 135 -4.02 -6.82 0.36
N THR A 136 -2.76 -7.21 0.54
CA THR A 136 -1.94 -6.77 1.67
C THR A 136 -0.61 -6.21 1.15
N ILE A 137 -0.20 -5.03 1.64
CA ILE A 137 1.07 -4.37 1.32
C ILE A 137 1.72 -3.94 2.63
N ASN A 138 2.73 -4.71 3.06
CA ASN A 138 3.33 -4.52 4.37
C ASN A 138 4.85 -4.36 4.26
N THR A 139 5.43 -3.54 5.12
CA THR A 139 6.88 -3.56 5.37
C THR A 139 7.27 -4.83 6.13
N ILE A 140 8.51 -5.31 5.98
CA ILE A 140 8.98 -6.57 6.60
C ILE A 140 10.34 -6.42 7.31
N ASP A 141 10.65 -7.36 8.23
CA ASP A 141 11.82 -7.34 9.14
C ASP A 141 13.20 -7.34 8.48
N ASN A 142 13.35 -7.92 7.28
CA ASN A 142 14.55 -7.76 6.47
C ASN A 142 14.28 -6.64 5.47
N PRO A 143 14.67 -5.39 5.78
CA PRO A 143 13.88 -4.23 5.40
C PRO A 143 13.46 -4.24 3.96
N GLY A 144 12.17 -4.07 3.72
CA GLY A 144 11.58 -4.28 2.42
C GLY A 144 10.08 -4.19 2.46
N TRP A 145 9.49 -4.59 1.34
CA TRP A 145 8.06 -4.64 1.13
C TRP A 145 7.64 -6.05 0.79
N ARG A 146 6.44 -6.41 1.20
CA ARG A 146 5.72 -7.59 0.73
C ARG A 146 4.35 -7.19 0.21
N VAL A 147 4.02 -7.66 -0.99
CA VAL A 147 2.71 -7.51 -1.60
C VAL A 147 2.12 -8.89 -1.77
N ARG A 148 0.92 -9.12 -1.20
CA ARG A 148 0.15 -10.33 -1.46
C ARG A 148 -1.23 -9.97 -1.99
N ILE A 149 -1.68 -10.73 -2.96
CA ILE A 149 -2.97 -10.54 -3.63
C ILE A 149 -3.59 -11.91 -3.83
N ASP A 150 -4.79 -12.10 -3.29
CA ASP A 150 -5.58 -13.29 -3.55
C ASP A 150 -6.12 -13.28 -4.98
N LEU A 151 -6.03 -14.42 -5.65
CA LEU A 151 -6.45 -14.60 -7.04
C LEU A 151 -7.61 -15.59 -7.16
N ALA A 152 -8.02 -16.21 -6.06
CA ALA A 152 -9.20 -17.07 -6.05
C ALA A 152 -10.43 -16.30 -6.54
N GLU A 153 -11.25 -16.97 -7.35
CA GLU A 153 -12.45 -16.38 -7.97
C GLU A 153 -12.17 -15.18 -8.90
N THR A 154 -10.90 -14.98 -9.29
CA THR A 154 -10.51 -14.06 -10.35
C THR A 154 -10.19 -14.84 -11.63
N LYS A 155 -10.07 -14.15 -12.76
CA LYS A 155 -9.61 -14.76 -14.04
C LYS A 155 -8.21 -15.40 -13.94
N LEU A 156 -7.44 -15.06 -12.91
CA LEU A 156 -6.08 -15.54 -12.69
C LEU A 156 -6.01 -16.71 -11.70
N GLU A 157 -7.14 -17.25 -11.22
CA GLU A 157 -7.13 -18.25 -10.15
C GLU A 157 -6.34 -19.53 -10.49
N ASN A 158 -6.26 -19.88 -11.78
CA ASN A 158 -5.58 -21.08 -12.27
C ASN A 158 -4.18 -20.78 -12.81
N LEU A 159 -3.75 -19.51 -12.78
CA LEU A 159 -2.41 -19.13 -13.17
C LEU A 159 -1.41 -19.62 -12.12
N SER A 160 -0.34 -20.24 -12.57
CA SER A 160 0.80 -20.62 -11.74
C SER A 160 2.07 -20.11 -12.40
N ILE A 161 2.89 -19.39 -11.64
CA ILE A 161 4.19 -18.88 -12.09
C ILE A 161 5.20 -19.30 -11.03
N ASP A 162 6.17 -20.10 -11.42
CA ASP A 162 7.31 -20.47 -10.57
C ASP A 162 8.05 -19.21 -10.10
N ARG A 163 8.70 -19.30 -8.94
CA ARG A 163 9.41 -18.17 -8.33
C ARG A 163 10.33 -17.49 -9.34
N GLN A 164 10.09 -16.22 -9.57
CA GLN A 164 10.98 -15.32 -10.29
C GLN A 164 11.79 -14.53 -9.26
N THR A 165 13.11 -14.49 -9.41
CA THR A 165 14.02 -13.74 -8.53
C THR A 165 14.94 -12.87 -9.37
N TYR A 166 15.02 -11.60 -9.00
CA TYR A 166 15.90 -10.61 -9.61
C TYR A 166 16.73 -9.99 -8.49
N GLU A 167 18.04 -10.21 -8.52
CA GLU A 167 18.95 -9.77 -7.46
C GLU A 167 20.26 -9.33 -8.11
N THR A 168 20.62 -8.06 -7.92
CA THR A 168 21.92 -7.51 -8.33
C THR A 168 22.85 -7.32 -7.14
N SER A 169 22.29 -7.19 -5.92
CA SER A 169 22.99 -7.14 -4.65
C SER A 169 22.03 -7.41 -3.48
N GLU A 170 22.55 -7.55 -2.26
CA GLU A 170 21.76 -7.70 -1.02
C GLU A 170 20.79 -6.52 -0.76
N THR A 171 20.98 -5.39 -1.42
CA THR A 171 20.16 -4.17 -1.27
C THR A 171 19.41 -3.77 -2.55
N ASP A 172 19.47 -4.63 -3.58
CA ASP A 172 18.78 -4.45 -4.85
C ASP A 172 18.25 -5.80 -5.31
N TRP A 173 17.09 -6.17 -4.78
CA TRP A 173 16.46 -7.46 -5.04
C TRP A 173 14.93 -7.40 -4.96
N TYR A 174 14.28 -8.19 -5.80
CA TYR A 174 12.87 -8.50 -5.66
C TYR A 174 12.56 -9.90 -6.20
N THR A 175 11.50 -10.49 -5.69
CA THR A 175 11.00 -11.80 -6.09
C THR A 175 9.47 -11.78 -6.13
N PHE A 176 8.90 -12.60 -7.01
CA PHE A 176 7.47 -12.91 -6.96
C PHE A 176 7.22 -14.36 -7.34
N ILE A 177 6.09 -14.88 -6.89
CA ILE A 177 5.57 -16.20 -7.23
C ILE A 177 4.06 -16.09 -7.37
N ILE A 178 3.48 -16.89 -8.28
CA ILE A 178 2.04 -17.15 -8.27
C ILE A 178 1.84 -18.63 -8.00
N LYS A 179 1.29 -18.93 -6.82
CA LYS A 179 1.02 -20.30 -6.38
C LYS A 179 -0.17 -20.30 -5.43
N ASP A 180 -0.92 -21.41 -5.40
CA ASP A 180 -2.02 -21.62 -4.45
C ASP A 180 -3.06 -20.49 -4.51
N LYS A 181 -3.35 -20.02 -5.74
CA LYS A 181 -4.24 -18.90 -6.05
C LYS A 181 -3.84 -17.57 -5.40
N LYS A 182 -2.55 -17.33 -5.19
CA LYS A 182 -2.03 -16.08 -4.61
C LYS A 182 -0.84 -15.57 -5.41
N PHE A 183 -0.81 -14.26 -5.66
CA PHE A 183 0.41 -13.56 -6.01
C PHE A 183 1.11 -13.15 -4.71
N ASP A 184 2.35 -13.58 -4.50
CA ASP A 184 3.17 -13.21 -3.34
C ASP A 184 4.50 -12.68 -3.84
N ALA A 185 4.79 -11.42 -3.52
CA ALA A 185 5.98 -10.72 -3.97
C ALA A 185 6.65 -10.01 -2.81
N ALA A 186 7.98 -9.99 -2.81
CA ALA A 186 8.78 -9.29 -1.82
C ALA A 186 10.00 -8.64 -2.47
N GLY A 187 10.49 -7.55 -1.89
CA GLY A 187 11.69 -6.87 -2.37
C GLY A 187 12.25 -5.90 -1.34
N ASP A 188 13.44 -5.38 -1.61
CA ASP A 188 14.12 -4.40 -0.76
C ASP A 188 13.30 -3.09 -0.58
N PRO A 189 13.75 -2.14 0.27
CA PRO A 189 12.96 -0.96 0.63
C PRO A 189 12.57 -0.07 -0.56
N SER A 190 13.26 -0.17 -1.70
CA SER A 190 12.98 0.59 -2.91
C SER A 190 11.95 -0.05 -3.84
N LYS A 191 11.53 -1.30 -3.58
CA LYS A 191 10.87 -2.15 -4.59
C LYS A 191 9.36 -2.11 -4.61
N LEU A 192 8.68 -1.41 -3.69
CA LEU A 192 7.22 -1.41 -3.68
C LEU A 192 6.60 -1.09 -5.05
N GLU A 193 7.16 -0.11 -5.77
CA GLU A 193 6.70 0.25 -7.12
C GLU A 193 6.81 -0.92 -8.11
N ILE A 194 7.94 -1.65 -8.11
CA ILE A 194 8.14 -2.78 -9.03
C ILE A 194 7.29 -3.99 -8.63
N LEU A 195 7.00 -4.19 -7.34
CA LEU A 195 6.16 -5.31 -6.88
C LEU A 195 4.72 -5.13 -7.39
N ILE A 196 4.15 -3.94 -7.24
CA ILE A 196 2.79 -3.63 -7.74
C ILE A 196 2.78 -3.63 -9.28
N GLU A 197 3.81 -3.06 -9.92
CA GLU A 197 3.91 -3.07 -11.37
C GLU A 197 4.03 -4.48 -11.96
N SER A 198 4.75 -5.39 -11.29
CA SER A 198 4.88 -6.79 -11.73
C SER A 198 3.53 -7.47 -11.80
N PHE A 199 2.70 -7.32 -10.76
CA PHE A 199 1.34 -7.86 -10.78
C PHE A 199 0.51 -7.24 -11.92
N ARG A 200 0.52 -5.90 -12.04
CA ARG A 200 -0.20 -5.19 -13.11
C ARG A 200 0.17 -5.67 -14.52
N VAL A 201 1.46 -5.90 -14.77
CA VAL A 201 1.95 -6.41 -16.06
C VAL A 201 1.49 -7.84 -16.30
N ILE A 202 1.49 -8.70 -15.28
CA ILE A 202 0.98 -10.08 -15.38
C ILE A 202 -0.51 -10.05 -15.76
N VAL A 203 -1.34 -9.31 -15.01
CA VAL A 203 -2.78 -9.21 -15.29
C VAL A 203 -3.03 -8.72 -16.72
N LYS A 204 -2.29 -7.69 -17.16
CA LYS A 204 -2.43 -7.16 -18.52
C LYS A 204 -2.06 -8.19 -19.59
N LYS A 205 -1.01 -8.98 -19.39
CA LYS A 205 -0.58 -10.02 -20.35
C LYS A 205 -1.62 -11.13 -20.45
N GLU A 206 -2.11 -11.63 -19.32
CA GLU A 206 -3.08 -12.71 -19.30
C GLU A 206 -4.43 -12.28 -19.89
N LEU A 207 -4.88 -11.04 -19.66
CA LEU A 207 -6.11 -10.53 -20.26
C LEU A 207 -6.02 -10.33 -21.79
N ILE A 208 -4.83 -10.23 -22.37
CA ILE A 208 -4.63 -10.17 -23.83
C ILE A 208 -4.66 -11.58 -24.45
N ASN A 209 -4.30 -12.60 -23.66
CA ASN A 209 -4.21 -13.98 -24.11
C ASN A 209 -5.54 -14.76 -23.94
N LEU A 210 -6.57 -14.12 -23.39
CA LEU A 210 -7.94 -14.64 -23.22
C LEU A 210 -8.86 -14.12 -24.32
#